data_AF-A0A8T3NRS1-F1
#
_entry.id   AF-A0A8T3NRS1-F1
#
_cell.length_a   1.000
_cell.length_b   1.000
_cell.length_c   1.000
_cell.angle_alpha   90.00
_cell.angle_beta   90.00
_cell.angle_gamma   90.00
#
_symmetry.space_group_name_H-M   'P 1'
#
loop_
_entity.id
_entity.type
_entity.pdbx_description
1 polymer ?
#
loop_
_entity_poly.entity_id
_entity_poly.type
_entity_poly.pdbx_seq_one_letter_code
_entity_poly.pdbx_strand_id
1 'polypeptide(L)'
;MFTERTQVLLSPEQRRRLERRAVEERRSVGSLIRDAVDAYTGSSGRTRQEAAESLLSIDAPVTDWEEMKAEIIRGATAAPGH
;
A
#
# COMPACT_ATOMS: atom_id res chain seq x y z
N MET A 1 -0.03 18.82 -6.57
CA MET A 1 -0.94 19.98 -6.55
C MET A 1 -2.26 19.54 -7.17
N PHE A 2 -3.41 19.84 -6.58
CA PHE A 2 -4.73 19.49 -7.14
C PHE A 2 -5.27 20.70 -7.92
N THR A 3 -5.65 20.52 -9.18
CA THR A 3 -6.07 21.61 -10.09
C THR A 3 -7.56 21.58 -10.44
N GLU A 4 -8.20 20.41 -10.34
CA GLU A 4 -9.60 20.19 -10.71
C GLU A 4 -10.52 20.18 -9.48
N ARG A 5 -11.74 20.75 -9.63
CA ARG A 5 -12.79 20.74 -8.60
C ARG A 5 -13.98 19.92 -9.07
N THR A 6 -14.27 18.85 -8.34
CA THR A 6 -15.50 18.05 -8.51
C THR A 6 -16.45 18.30 -7.34
N GLN A 7 -17.74 18.56 -7.62
CA GLN A 7 -18.78 18.65 -6.60
C GLN A 7 -19.64 17.38 -6.62
N VAL A 8 -19.85 16.79 -5.45
CA VAL A 8 -20.66 15.58 -5.27
C VAL A 8 -21.57 15.78 -4.06
N LEU A 9 -22.86 15.51 -4.22
CA LEU A 9 -23.79 15.50 -3.10
C LEU A 9 -23.69 14.15 -2.37
N LEU A 10 -23.53 14.22 -1.05
CA LEU A 10 -23.47 13.06 -0.17
C LEU A 10 -24.72 13.05 0.70
N SER A 11 -25.15 11.86 1.11
CA SER A 11 -26.13 11.76 2.18
C SER A 11 -25.55 12.35 3.48
N PRO A 12 -26.38 12.87 4.40
CA PRO A 12 -25.90 13.36 5.69
C PRO A 12 -25.12 12.29 6.46
N GLU A 13 -25.48 11.02 6.31
CA GLU A 13 -24.79 9.92 6.96
C GLU A 13 -23.40 9.65 6.36
N GLN A 14 -23.27 9.63 5.03
CA GLN A 14 -21.98 9.51 4.36
C GLN A 14 -21.04 10.64 4.77
N ARG A 15 -21.55 11.87 4.84
CA ARG A 15 -20.77 13.03 5.28
C ARG A 15 -20.27 12.86 6.72
N ARG A 16 -21.15 12.48 7.66
CA ARG A 16 -20.79 12.24 9.05
C ARG A 16 -19.73 11.13 9.20
N ARG A 17 -19.84 10.05 8.43
CA ARG A 17 -18.85 8.96 8.45
C ARG A 17 -17.47 9.44 7.99
N LEU A 18 -17.42 10.24 6.93
CA LEU A 18 -16.16 10.84 6.43
C LEU A 18 -15.54 11.81 7.44
N GLU A 19 -16.35 12.66 8.07
CA GLU A 19 -15.86 13.63 9.06
C GLU A 19 -15.29 12.94 10.31
N ARG A 20 -15.97 11.92 10.84
CA ARG A 20 -15.44 11.13 11.96
C ARG A 20 -14.09 10.50 11.61
N ARG A 21 -14.00 9.87 10.44
CA ARG A 21 -12.76 9.23 10.00
C ARG A 21 -11.63 10.23 9.76
N ALA A 22 -11.95 11.42 9.24
CA ALA A 22 -10.99 12.51 9.06
C ALA A 22 -10.40 12.97 10.40
N VAL A 23 -11.22 13.07 11.45
CA VAL A 23 -10.78 13.42 12.81
C VAL A 23 -9.91 12.30 13.39
N GLU A 24 -10.36 11.05 13.30
CA GLU A 24 -9.64 9.87 13.80
C GLU A 24 -8.24 9.74 13.17
N GLU A 25 -8.14 9.95 11.85
CA GLU A 25 -6.89 9.84 11.10
C GLU A 25 -6.05 11.14 11.11
N ARG A 26 -6.57 12.25 11.68
CA ARG A 26 -5.98 13.60 11.61
C ARG A 26 -5.70 14.07 10.17
N ARG A 27 -6.65 13.81 9.27
CA ARG A 27 -6.57 14.14 7.84
C ARG A 27 -7.74 15.04 7.44
N SER A 28 -7.64 15.67 6.27
CA SER A 28 -8.80 16.36 5.70
C SER A 28 -9.75 15.37 5.02
N VAL A 29 -11.06 15.68 5.03
CA VAL A 29 -12.07 14.92 4.27
C VAL A 29 -11.69 14.83 2.78
N GLY A 30 -11.17 15.92 2.21
CA GLY A 30 -10.70 15.93 0.82
C GLY A 30 -9.55 14.96 0.57
N SER A 31 -8.65 14.74 1.55
CA SER A 31 -7.61 13.73 1.42
C SER A 31 -8.17 12.32 1.41
N LEU A 32 -9.12 12.00 2.30
CA LEU A 32 -9.75 10.68 2.35
C LEU A 32 -10.52 10.36 1.05
N ILE A 33 -11.24 11.35 0.51
CA ILE A 33 -11.97 11.19 -0.75
C ILE A 33 -11.00 10.90 -1.89
N ARG A 34 -9.86 11.61 -1.97
CA ARG A 34 -8.86 11.37 -3.01
C ARG A 34 -8.25 9.98 -2.89
N ASP A 35 -7.84 9.55 -1.69
CA ASP A 35 -7.34 8.20 -1.48
C ASP A 35 -8.35 7.13 -1.90
N ALA A 36 -9.64 7.34 -1.59
CA ALA A 36 -10.70 6.42 -1.99
C ALA A 36 -10.90 6.39 -3.51
N VAL A 37 -10.82 7.55 -4.17
CA VAL A 37 -10.81 7.65 -5.64
C VAL A 37 -9.62 6.89 -6.20
N ASP A 38 -8.40 7.14 -5.69
CA ASP A 38 -7.18 6.49 -6.16
C ASP A 38 -7.22 4.98 -5.99
N ALA A 39 -7.70 4.50 -4.85
CA ALA A 39 -7.89 3.08 -4.57
C ALA A 39 -8.93 2.44 -5.51
N TYR A 40 -9.99 3.18 -5.85
CA TYR A 40 -11.02 2.70 -6.77
C TYR A 40 -10.57 2.72 -8.23
N THR A 41 -9.78 3.71 -8.64
CA THR A 41 -9.27 3.86 -10.02
C THR A 41 -7.94 3.16 -10.26
N GLY A 42 -7.31 2.61 -9.22
CA GLY A 42 -6.04 1.89 -9.30
C GLY A 42 -4.81 2.80 -9.43
N SER A 43 -4.92 4.09 -9.08
CA SER A 43 -3.84 5.08 -9.17
C SER A 43 -2.98 5.20 -7.89
N SER A 44 -3.19 4.32 -6.91
CA SER A 44 -2.44 4.32 -5.65
C SER A 44 -0.98 3.87 -5.85
N GLY A 45 -0.10 4.76 -6.32
CA GLY A 45 1.34 4.94 -5.99
C GLY A 45 2.35 3.78 -6.00
N ARG A 46 1.91 2.53 -6.14
CA ARG A 46 2.69 1.38 -6.58
C ARG A 46 1.66 0.36 -7.05
N THR A 47 1.36 0.37 -8.33
CA THR A 47 0.57 -0.70 -8.96
C THR A 47 1.17 -2.04 -8.56
N ARG A 48 0.34 -3.09 -8.47
CA ARG A 48 0.82 -4.47 -8.32
C ARG A 48 1.96 -4.78 -9.29
N GLN A 49 1.89 -4.15 -10.47
CA GLN A 49 2.92 -4.14 -11.49
C GLN A 49 4.23 -3.48 -11.03
N GLU A 50 4.23 -2.24 -10.54
CA GLU A 50 5.45 -1.59 -10.02
C GLU A 50 6.05 -2.29 -8.80
N ALA A 51 5.23 -2.91 -7.94
CA ALA A 51 5.71 -3.74 -6.84
C ALA A 51 6.36 -5.04 -7.36
N ALA A 52 5.77 -5.65 -8.39
CA ALA A 52 6.34 -6.82 -9.05
C ALA A 52 7.64 -6.46 -9.80
N GLU A 53 7.68 -5.33 -10.53
CA GLU A 53 8.87 -4.83 -11.22
C GLU A 53 9.99 -4.51 -10.22
N SER A 54 9.67 -3.92 -9.07
CA SER A 54 10.66 -3.71 -8.01
C SER A 54 11.23 -5.01 -7.46
N LEU A 55 10.41 -6.06 -7.27
CA LEU A 55 10.88 -7.38 -6.87
C LEU A 55 11.75 -8.06 -7.94
N LEU A 56 11.36 -7.92 -9.21
CA LEU A 56 12.07 -8.51 -10.35
C LEU A 56 13.37 -7.75 -10.68
N SER A 57 13.46 -6.46 -10.34
CA SER A 57 14.65 -5.63 -10.51
C SER A 57 15.75 -5.90 -9.48
N ILE A 58 15.44 -6.69 -8.44
CA ILE A 58 16.46 -7.21 -7.53
C ILE A 58 17.25 -8.23 -8.31
N ASP A 59 18.37 -7.79 -8.89
CA ASP A 59 19.37 -8.64 -9.52
C ASP A 59 20.18 -9.33 -8.40
N ALA A 60 19.50 -10.21 -7.65
CA ALA A 60 20.14 -11.05 -6.65
C ALA A 60 20.85 -12.18 -7.40
N PRO A 61 22.18 -12.36 -7.25
CA PRO A 61 22.87 -13.49 -7.83
C PRO A 61 22.37 -14.78 -7.17
N VAL A 62 21.43 -15.47 -7.81
CA VAL A 62 21.02 -16.83 -7.44
C VAL A 62 21.96 -17.78 -8.15
N THR A 63 23.16 -17.96 -7.58
CA THR A 63 24.19 -18.81 -8.20
C THR A 63 23.82 -20.30 -8.14
N ASP A 64 23.05 -20.71 -7.13
CA ASP A 64 22.43 -22.04 -7.05
C ASP A 64 21.17 -22.02 -6.15
N TRP A 65 20.06 -22.56 -6.65
CA TRP A 65 18.79 -22.66 -5.93
C TRP A 65 18.88 -23.56 -4.69
N GLU A 66 19.67 -24.64 -4.76
CA GLU A 66 19.80 -25.59 -3.64
C GLU A 66 20.58 -24.97 -2.47
N GLU A 67 21.59 -24.15 -2.76
CA GLU A 67 22.36 -23.42 -1.75
C GLU A 67 21.50 -22.38 -1.02
N MET A 68 20.73 -21.59 -1.77
CA MET A 68 19.82 -20.60 -1.17
C MET A 68 18.74 -21.25 -0.30
N LYS A 69 18.18 -22.38 -0.75
CA LYS A 69 17.20 -23.14 0.04
C LYS A 69 17.80 -23.66 1.35
N ALA A 70 19.04 -24.14 1.34
CA ALA A 70 19.75 -24.59 2.53
C ALA A 70 20.04 -23.44 3.52
N GLU A 71 20.36 -22.24 3.04
CA GLU A 71 20.53 -21.03 3.87
C GLU A 71 19.20 -20.58 4.51
N ILE A 72 18.09 -20.57 3.76
CA ILE A 72 16.76 -20.21 4.28
C ILE A 72 16.32 -21.17 5.39
N ILE A 73 16.50 -22.48 5.18
CA ILE A 73 16.14 -23.51 6.17
C ILE A 73 17.00 -23.36 7.43
N ARG A 74 18.30 -23.09 7.28
CA ARG A 74 19.21 -22.82 8.42
C ARG A 74 18.82 -21.55 9.18
N GLY A 75 18.52 -20.46 8.49
CA GLY A 75 18.06 -19.21 9.11
C GLY A 75 16.72 -19.36 9.86
N ALA A 76 15.79 -20.15 9.33
CA ALA A 76 14.51 -20.45 9.98
C ALA A 76 14.64 -21.33 11.23
N THR A 77 15.71 -22.14 11.31
CA THR A 77 15.99 -23.04 12.45
C THR A 77 16.94 -22.45 13.49
N ALA A 78 17.65 -21.36 13.17
CA ALA A 78 18.57 -20.67 14.06
C ALA A 78 17.91 -19.66 15.02
N ALA A 79 16.59 -19.48 14.98
CA ALA A 79 15.86 -18.74 16.02
C ALA A 79 15.38 -19.68 17.14
N PRO A 80 16.24 -19.91 18.15
CA PRO A 80 15.77 -19.73 19.52
C PRO A 80 16.79 -18.94 20.35
N GLY A 81 16.31 -17.91 21.06
CA GLY A 81 17.02 -17.33 22.19
C GLY A 81 17.38 -15.85 22.04
N HIS A 82 16.85 -15.06 22.98
CA HIS A 82 17.30 -13.73 23.34
C HIS A 82 18.79 -13.65 23.65
#